data_AF-A0A537G1V8-F1
#
_entry.id   AF-A0A537G1V8-F1
#
_cell.length_a   1.000
_cell.length_b   1.000
_cell.length_c   1.000
_cell.angle_alpha   90.00
_cell.angle_beta   90.00
_cell.angle_gamma   90.00
#
_symmetry.space_group_name_H-M   'P 1'
#
loop_
_entity.id
_entity.type
_entity.pdbx_description
1 polymer ?
#
loop_
_entity_poly.entity_id
_entity_poly.type
_entity_poly.pdbx_seq_one_letter_code
_entity_poly.pdbx_strand_id
1 'polypeptide(L)' 'MVFSLTFEHKLAGTTSYRAYETIEDWVYTQGGKVKENHRPTLIVATHGRSMKKPIGWKKDAKKTMRFELTQQASDVHVSC' A
#
# COMPACT_ATOMS: atom_id res chain seq x y z
N MET A 1 8.32 18.65 -1.34
CA MET A 1 7.04 18.27 -1.97
C MET A 1 6.80 16.80 -1.65
N VAL A 2 5.99 16.51 -0.64
CA VAL A 2 5.53 15.15 -0.37
C VAL A 2 4.44 14.88 -1.39
N PHE A 3 4.68 14.00 -2.35
CA PHE A 3 3.64 13.55 -3.28
C PHE A 3 2.69 12.64 -2.49
N SER A 4 1.75 13.22 -1.77
CA SER A 4 0.57 12.52 -1.26
C SER A 4 -0.38 12.33 -2.44
N LEU A 5 -0.24 11.20 -3.12
CA LEU A 5 -1.29 10.66 -3.97
C LEU A 5 -2.41 10.26 -3.03
N THR A 6 -3.37 11.14 -2.78
CA THR A 6 -4.59 10.82 -2.05
C THR A 6 -5.35 9.78 -2.88
N PHE A 7 -5.22 8.52 -2.48
CA PHE A 7 -5.92 7.39 -3.09
C PHE A 7 -7.09 7.06 -2.19
N GLU A 8 -8.29 7.47 -2.58
CA GLU A 8 -9.54 7.07 -1.93
C GLU A 8 -10.28 6.09 -2.84
N HIS A 9 -10.50 4.87 -2.35
CA HIS A 9 -11.19 3.85 -3.12
C HIS A 9 -12.21 3.12 -2.26
N LYS A 10 -13.41 2.95 -2.80
CA LYS A 10 -14.52 2.25 -2.15
C LYS A 10 -14.71 0.88 -2.80
N LEU A 11 -14.50 -0.18 -2.03
CA LEU A 11 -14.74 -1.56 -2.44
C LEU A 11 -16.12 -1.99 -1.93
N ALA A 12 -17.05 -2.25 -2.84
CA ALA A 12 -18.40 -2.70 -2.52
C ALA A 12 -18.47 -4.23 -2.34
N GLY A 13 -19.27 -4.69 -1.38
CA GLY A 13 -19.54 -6.12 -1.19
C GLY A 13 -18.30 -6.93 -0.77
N THR A 14 -17.36 -6.30 -0.05
CA THR A 14 -16.15 -6.94 0.44
C THR A 14 -15.97 -6.70 1.94
N THR A 15 -15.05 -7.43 2.54
CA THR A 15 -14.66 -7.27 3.94
C THR A 15 -13.28 -6.62 4.03
N SER A 16 -13.00 -5.93 5.14
CA SER A 16 -11.66 -5.36 5.39
C SER A 16 -10.56 -6.41 5.26
N TYR A 17 -10.85 -7.68 5.60
CA TYR A 17 -9.90 -8.79 5.43
C TYR A 17 -9.58 -9.08 3.96
N ARG A 18 -10.59 -9.19 3.09
CA ARG A 18 -10.36 -9.42 1.66
C ARG A 18 -9.68 -8.23 0.99
N ALA A 19 -10.09 -7.02 1.37
CA ALA A 19 -9.47 -5.79 0.90
C ALA A 19 -8.00 -5.71 1.35
N TYR A 20 -7.72 -6.08 2.60
CA TYR A 20 -6.37 -6.21 3.13
C TYR A 20 -5.53 -7.17 2.29
N GLU A 21 -6.02 -8.40 2.05
CA GLU A 21 -5.29 -9.43 1.28
C GLU A 21 -5.02 -8.96 -0.16
N THR A 22 -5.99 -8.27 -0.77
CA THR A 22 -5.85 -7.71 -2.12
C THR A 22 -4.74 -6.65 -2.18
N ILE A 23 -4.68 -5.75 -1.19
CA ILE A 23 -3.66 -4.70 -1.12
C ILE A 23 -2.29 -5.32 -0.83
N GLU A 24 -2.22 -6.32 0.07
CA GLU A 24 -1.00 -7.04 0.38
C GLU A 24 -0.42 -7.74 -0.87
N ASP A 25 -1.25 -8.48 -1.61
CA ASP A 25 -0.86 -9.13 -2.86
C ASP A 25 -0.41 -8.13 -3.94
N TRP A 26 -1.15 -7.02 -4.08
CA TRP A 26 -0.77 -5.95 -5.00
C TRP A 26 0.60 -5.36 -4.65
N VAL A 27 0.87 -5.10 -3.36
CA VAL A 27 2.18 -4.60 -2.89
C VAL A 27 3.29 -5.57 -3.25
N TYR A 28 3.10 -6.88 -3.04
CA TYR A 28 4.10 -7.89 -3.41
C TYR A 28 4.32 -7.97 -4.91
N THR A 29 3.25 -7.94 -5.71
CA THR A 29 3.31 -7.94 -7.18
C THR A 29 4.07 -6.72 -7.72
N GLN A 30 3.94 -5.56 -7.08
CA GLN A 30 4.71 -4.36 -7.42
C GLN A 30 6.17 -4.39 -6.91
N GLY A 31 6.65 -5.51 -6.35
CA GLY A 31 7.99 -5.62 -5.78
C GLY A 31 8.20 -4.76 -4.53
N GLY A 32 7.11 -4.40 -3.86
CA GLY A 32 7.11 -3.74 -2.57
C GLY A 32 7.31 -4.71 -1.41
N LYS A 33 7.42 -4.17 -0.20
CA LYS A 33 7.45 -4.93 1.06
C LYS A 33 6.52 -4.31 2.08
N VAL A 34 5.68 -5.11 2.72
CA VAL A 34 4.90 -4.70 3.90
C VAL A 34 5.88 -4.53 5.07
N LYS A 35 5.89 -3.33 5.67
CA LYS A 35 6.71 -2.98 6.83
C LYS A 35 5.95 -3.11 8.14
N GLU A 36 4.68 -2.72 8.12
CA GLU A 36 3.81 -2.74 9.29
C GLU A 36 2.47 -3.32 8.88
N ASN A 37 1.99 -4.24 9.70
CA ASN A 37 0.81 -5.02 9.44
C ASN A 37 -0.09 -5.00 10.67
N HIS A 38 -1.20 -4.26 10.60
CA HIS A 38 -2.27 -4.29 11.58
C HIS A 38 -3.55 -4.76 10.87
N ARG A 39 -3.67 -6.08 10.70
CA ARG A 39 -4.86 -6.66 10.06
C ARG A 39 -6.11 -6.36 10.89
N PRO A 40 -7.27 -6.07 10.27
CA PRO A 40 -7.49 -5.83 8.83
C PRO A 40 -7.54 -4.33 8.48
N THR A 41 -7.07 -3.44 9.35
CA THR A 41 -7.37 -2.00 9.29
C THR A 41 -6.24 -1.16 8.70
N LEU A 42 -5.00 -1.65 8.68
CA LEU A 42 -3.86 -0.86 8.23
C LEU A 42 -2.74 -1.70 7.61
N ILE A 43 -2.25 -1.24 6.46
CA ILE A 43 -1.07 -1.76 5.76
C ILE A 43 -0.10 -0.62 5.52
N VAL A 44 1.11 -0.73 6.07
CA VAL A 44 2.21 0.17 5.71
C VAL A 44 3.17 -0.59 4.80
N ALA A 45 3.23 -0.18 3.55
CA ALA A 45 4.08 -0.79 2.54
C ALA A 45 5.21 0.15 2.13
N THR A 46 6.34 -0.41 1.75
CA THR A 46 7.40 0.32 1.06
C THR A 46 7.54 -0.18 -0.36
N HIS A 47 7.47 0.74 -1.31
CA HIS A 47 7.76 0.50 -2.71
C HIS A 47 9.05 1.24 -3.08
N GLY A 48 9.97 0.52 -3.69
CA GLY A 48 11.21 1.10 -4.18
C GLY A 48 11.98 0.05 -4.95
N ARG A 49 12.23 0.29 -6.24
CA ARG A 49 13.14 -0.56 -7.01
C ARG A 49 14.49 -0.53 -6.29
N SER A 50 14.88 -1.66 -5.69
CA SER A 50 16.30 -1.92 -5.46
C SER A 50 16.89 -2.14 -6.85
N MET A 51 17.20 -1.07 -7.57
CA MET A 51 18.07 -1.19 -8.73
C MET A 51 19.37 -1.80 -8.20
N LYS A 52 19.74 -2.98 -8.72
CA LYS A 52 21.15 -3.38 -8.75
C LYS A 52 21.89 -2.22 -9.43
N LYS A 53 22.53 -1.35 -8.65
CA LYS A 53 23.04 -0.07 -9.14
C LYS A 53 24.25 -0.27 -10.05
N PRO A 54 24.32 0.36 -11.23
CA PRO A 54 25.58 0.86 -11.76
C PRO A 54 26.04 2.03 -10.87
N ILE A 55 27.35 2.12 -10.64
CA ILE A 55 28.01 3.23 -9.91
C ILE A 55 27.53 4.58 -10.49
N GLY A 56 26.97 5.44 -9.66
CA GLY A 56 26.71 6.86 -9.98
C GLY A 56 25.25 7.36 -10.02
N TRP A 57 24.22 6.51 -9.99
CA TRP A 57 22.83 7.00 -10.05
C TRP A 57 22.20 7.28 -8.67
N LYS A 58 21.62 8.50 -8.56
CA LYS A 58 20.89 9.01 -7.39
C LYS A 58 19.92 7.94 -6.87
N LYS A 59 19.91 7.78 -5.54
CA LYS A 59 19.05 6.85 -4.81
C LYS A 59 17.59 7.15 -5.16
N ASP A 60 16.97 6.37 -6.05
CA ASP A 60 15.52 6.37 -6.16
C ASP A 60 14.97 6.08 -4.77
N ALA A 61 14.30 7.09 -4.22
CA ALA A 61 13.92 7.10 -2.82
C ALA A 61 12.89 5.98 -2.60
N LYS A 62 13.16 5.11 -1.61
CA LYS A 62 12.13 4.19 -1.09
C LYS A 62 10.91 5.05 -0.71
N LYS A 63 9.77 4.80 -1.34
CA LYS A 63 8.51 5.44 -0.98
C LYS A 63 7.78 4.54 0.01
N THR A 64 7.28 5.13 1.09
CA THR A 64 6.40 4.44 2.03
C THR A 64 4.97 4.87 1.71
N MET A 65 4.07 3.90 1.57
CA MET A 65 2.62 4.08 1.37
C MET A 65 1.91 3.50 2.59
N ARG A 66 0.84 4.16 3.04
CA ARG A 66 0.06 3.78 4.21
C ARG A 66 -1.39 3.62 3.76
N PHE A 67 -1.89 2.40 3.73
CA PHE A 67 -3.27 2.10 3.35
C PHE A 67 -4.09 1.87 4.62
N GLU A 68 -5.07 2.74 4.87
CA GLU A 68 -6.04 2.58 5.94
C GLU A 68 -7.34 2.01 5.39
N LEU A 69 -7.87 0.99 6.05
CA LEU A 69 -9.04 0.23 5.67
C LEU A 69 -10.13 0.46 6.72
N THR A 70 -11.24 1.07 6.31
CA THR A 70 -12.40 1.31 7.17
C THR A 70 -13.62 0.58 6.63
N GLN A 71 -14.17 -0.38 7.39
CA GLN A 71 -15.44 -1.03 7.04
C GLN A 71 -16.60 -0.07 7.32
N GLN A 72 -17.41 0.21 6.30
CA GLN A 72 -18.68 0.93 6.42
C GLN A 72 -19.80 0.04 5.88
N ALA A 73 -20.56 -0.57 6.80
CA ALA A 73 -21.58 -1.56 6.48
C ALA A 73 -21.01 -2.69 5.58
N SER A 74 -21.54 -2.85 4.37
CA SER A 74 -21.09 -3.87 3.39
C SER A 74 -19.93 -3.43 2.51
N ASP A 75 -19.43 -2.21 2.70
CA ASP A 75 -18.38 -1.60 1.88
C ASP A 75 -17.10 -1.37 2.69
N VAL A 76 -15.96 -1.35 2.01
CA VAL A 76 -14.66 -1.01 2.59
C VAL A 76 -14.11 0.22 1.92
N HIS A 77 -13.74 1.22 2.72
CA HIS A 77 -13.05 2.41 2.26
C HIS A 77 -11.55 2.24 2.48
N VAL A 78 -10.76 2.51 1.43
CA VAL A 78 -9.29 2.47 1.43
C VAL A 78 -8.77 3.89 1.21
N SER A 79 -7.95 4.40 2.12
CA SER A 79 -7.28 5.71 2.02
C SER A 79 -5.75 5.59 2.07
N CYS A 80 -5.03 6.39 1.25
CA CYS A 80 -3.56 6.47 1.23
C CYS A 80 -3.03 7.91 1.16
#